data_AF-A0ABD7QEN0-F1
#
_entry.id   AF-A0ABD7QEN0-F1
#
_cell.length_a   1.000
_cell.length_b   1.000
_cell.length_c   1.000
_cell.angle_alpha   90.00
_cell.angle_beta   90.00
_cell.angle_gamma   90.00
#
_symmetry.space_group_name_H-M   'P 1'
#
loop_
_entity.id
_entity.type
_entity.pdbx_description
1 polymer ?
#
loop_
_entity_poly.entity_id
_entity_poly.type
_entity_poly.pdbx_seq_one_letter_code
_entity_poly.pdbx_strand_id
1 'polypeptide(L)'
;MKKLPDRLSRESIIEAIRAYDAGVAHQFKAARLYEVEFEGRRYPSKAIVGIAASMVTGYEFTPADFSGGIKSKCVKLLIDRGFRIIEDHKGGVAADDSLFPDELLSQDEFVEGAAVQVMVNRYERDRHAREAALRYHGYLCMVCALDMSKKYGNIAKGFIHVHHLTPLSAIKEDYHLDPKTDLIPVCPNCHAMLHRRNPPFTPQELKSLMDVE
;
A
#
# COMPACT_ATOMS: atom_id res chain seq x y z
N MET A 1 6.26 -9.22 17.36
CA MET A 1 7.06 -8.26 16.60
C MET A 1 7.96 -7.52 17.58
N LYS A 2 9.28 -7.67 17.48
CA LYS A 2 10.20 -6.89 18.33
C LYS A 2 10.10 -5.42 17.92
N LYS A 3 9.99 -4.51 18.89
CA LYS A 3 9.98 -3.07 18.60
C LYS A 3 11.40 -2.63 18.25
N LEU A 4 11.55 -1.89 17.15
CA LEU A 4 12.79 -1.19 16.85
C LEU A 4 13.13 -0.24 18.00
N PRO A 5 14.39 -0.17 18.42
CA PRO A 5 14.81 0.75 19.47
C PRO A 5 14.74 2.20 18.94
N ASP A 6 14.23 3.12 19.77
CA ASP A 6 14.11 4.54 19.42
C ASP A 6 15.49 5.24 19.24
N ARG A 7 16.57 4.55 19.60
CA ARG A 7 17.94 5.09 19.74
C ARG A 7 18.94 4.61 18.67
N LEU A 8 18.51 4.20 17.48
CA LEU A 8 19.46 3.85 16.40
C LEU A 8 20.16 5.09 15.85
N SER A 9 21.35 5.45 16.34
CA SER A 9 22.08 6.65 15.89
C SER A 9 22.49 6.57 14.42
N ARG A 10 22.84 7.71 13.81
CA ARG A 10 23.35 7.74 12.43
C ARG A 10 24.62 6.90 12.32
N GLU A 11 25.46 6.94 13.34
CA GLU A 11 26.71 6.19 13.46
C GLU A 11 26.42 4.68 13.49
N SER A 12 25.41 4.23 14.24
CA SER A 12 25.01 2.82 14.26
C SER A 12 24.54 2.32 12.90
N ILE A 13 23.88 3.17 12.11
CA ILE A 13 23.48 2.81 10.73
C ILE A 13 24.70 2.69 9.83
N ILE A 14 25.68 3.60 9.93
CA ILE A 14 26.94 3.52 9.17
C ILE A 14 27.73 2.27 9.55
N GLU A 15 27.79 1.94 10.83
CA GLU A 15 28.45 0.73 11.32
C GLU A 15 27.78 -0.53 10.76
N ALA A 16 26.45 -0.55 10.70
CA ALA A 16 25.70 -1.64 10.08
C ALA A 16 25.95 -1.77 8.57
N ILE A 17 26.12 -0.66 7.84
CA ILE A 17 26.50 -0.67 6.41
C ILE A 17 27.89 -1.30 6.24
N ARG A 18 28.85 -0.92 7.09
CA ARG A 18 30.21 -1.50 7.07
C ARG A 18 30.21 -2.99 7.44
N ALA A 19 29.39 -3.38 8.42
CA ALA A 19 29.23 -4.79 8.79
C ALA A 19 28.58 -5.60 7.66
N TYR A 20 27.60 -5.04 6.97
CA TYR A 20 26.99 -5.63 5.78
C TYR A 20 28.04 -5.87 4.68
N ASP A 21 28.87 -4.87 4.37
CA ASP A 21 29.98 -5.00 3.42
C ASP A 21 31.04 -6.03 3.85
N ALA A 22 31.27 -6.18 5.15
CA ALA A 22 32.15 -7.20 5.71
C ALA A 22 31.54 -8.61 5.70
N GLY A 23 30.29 -8.78 5.24
CA GLY A 23 29.63 -10.08 5.11
C GLY A 23 29.11 -10.65 6.42
N VAL A 24 28.69 -9.80 7.37
CA VAL A 24 28.08 -10.27 8.61
C VAL A 24 26.86 -11.14 8.32
N ALA A 25 26.73 -12.27 9.02
CA ALA A 25 25.61 -13.18 8.84
C ALA A 25 24.29 -12.50 9.25
N HIS A 26 23.29 -12.58 8.37
CA HIS A 26 21.95 -12.02 8.63
C HIS A 26 20.87 -12.77 7.85
N GLN A 27 19.61 -12.64 8.29
CA GLN A 27 18.48 -13.34 7.66
C GLN A 27 17.73 -12.52 6.60
N PHE A 28 18.19 -11.31 6.30
CA PHE A 28 17.53 -10.43 5.33
C PHE A 28 17.90 -10.79 3.88
N LYS A 29 16.88 -10.84 3.01
CA LYS A 29 17.07 -10.99 1.56
C LYS A 29 17.36 -9.63 0.91
N ALA A 30 17.85 -9.65 -0.33
CA ALA A 30 18.01 -8.44 -1.15
C ALA A 30 16.71 -7.61 -1.19
N ALA A 31 16.86 -6.28 -1.20
CA ALA A 31 15.73 -5.37 -1.22
C ALA A 31 14.97 -5.47 -2.55
N ARG A 32 13.63 -5.36 -2.46
CA ARG A 32 12.73 -5.38 -3.62
C ARG A 32 12.16 -4.00 -3.97
N LEU A 33 12.30 -3.01 -3.07
CA LEU A 33 11.56 -1.74 -3.15
C LEU A 33 12.35 -0.53 -2.63
N TYR A 34 12.95 -0.61 -1.44
CA TYR A 34 13.64 0.55 -0.82
C TYR A 34 15.09 0.22 -0.49
N GLU A 35 16.00 0.98 -1.08
CA GLU A 35 17.44 0.92 -0.83
C GLU A 35 17.91 2.22 -0.17
N VAL A 36 18.93 2.12 0.69
CA VAL A 36 19.61 3.28 1.25
C VAL A 36 20.86 3.56 0.44
N GLU A 37 21.06 4.82 0.03
CA GLU A 37 22.27 5.28 -0.63
C GLU A 37 23.29 5.76 0.41
N PHE A 38 24.50 5.23 0.35
CA PHE A 38 25.63 5.66 1.17
C PHE A 38 26.93 5.53 0.38
N GLU A 39 27.70 6.62 0.30
CA GLU A 39 28.99 6.68 -0.43
C GLU A 39 28.92 6.18 -1.89
N GLY A 40 27.81 6.48 -2.58
CA GLY A 40 27.60 6.10 -3.98
C GLY A 40 27.21 4.63 -4.20
N ARG A 41 27.01 3.87 -3.13
CA ARG A 41 26.51 2.48 -3.16
C ARG A 41 25.09 2.40 -2.59
N ARG A 42 24.37 1.35 -2.96
CA ARG A 42 22.99 1.09 -2.53
C ARG A 42 22.92 -0.16 -1.67
N TYR A 43 22.12 -0.10 -0.61
CA TYR A 43 22.00 -1.18 0.36
C TYR A 43 20.55 -1.49 0.71
N PRO A 44 20.20 -2.75 1.00
CA PRO A 44 18.84 -3.11 1.38
C PRO A 44 18.42 -2.49 2.72
N SER A 45 17.44 -1.58 2.69
CA SER A 45 17.03 -0.77 3.85
C SER A 45 16.66 -1.59 5.10
N LYS A 46 15.92 -2.70 4.94
CA LYS A 46 15.55 -3.60 6.06
C LYS A 46 16.75 -4.32 6.65
N ALA A 47 17.72 -4.73 5.82
CA ALA A 47 18.91 -5.42 6.29
C ALA A 47 19.77 -4.48 7.14
N ILE A 48 20.02 -3.27 6.63
CA ILE A 48 20.83 -2.28 7.34
C ILE A 48 20.21 -1.91 8.69
N VAL A 49 18.90 -1.64 8.74
CA VAL A 49 18.22 -1.32 10.00
C VAL A 49 18.18 -2.53 10.94
N GLY A 50 18.00 -3.75 10.42
CA GLY A 50 18.02 -4.98 11.22
C GLY A 50 19.38 -5.29 11.84
N ILE A 51 20.46 -5.12 11.07
CA ILE A 51 21.83 -5.27 11.56
C ILE A 51 22.10 -4.21 12.63
N ALA A 52 21.79 -2.94 12.37
CA ALA A 52 21.97 -1.87 13.35
C ALA A 52 21.20 -2.12 14.65
N ALA A 53 19.94 -2.55 14.56
CA ALA A 53 19.12 -2.92 15.72
C ALA A 53 19.71 -4.10 16.49
N SER A 54 20.27 -5.09 15.78
CA SER A 54 20.89 -6.24 16.42
C SER A 54 22.16 -5.86 17.17
N MET A 55 22.99 -4.98 16.59
CA MET A 55 24.22 -4.49 17.21
C MET A 55 23.94 -3.66 18.47
N VAL A 56 22.93 -2.79 18.42
CA VAL A 56 22.61 -1.89 19.54
C VAL A 56 21.91 -2.61 20.69
N THR A 57 21.08 -3.62 20.40
CA THR A 57 20.24 -4.27 21.42
C THR A 57 20.76 -5.63 21.86
N GLY A 58 21.66 -6.26 21.11
CA GLY A 58 22.09 -7.64 21.30
C GLY A 58 21.05 -8.69 20.88
N TYR A 59 19.87 -8.29 20.39
CA TYR A 59 18.85 -9.22 19.91
C TYR A 59 18.93 -9.37 18.40
N GLU A 60 18.87 -10.60 17.90
CA GLU A 60 18.76 -10.83 16.46
C GLU A 60 17.39 -10.36 15.93
N PHE A 61 17.40 -9.50 14.91
CA PHE A 61 16.21 -9.07 14.18
C PHE A 61 16.10 -9.82 12.85
N THR A 62 14.86 -10.18 12.47
CA THR A 62 14.57 -10.91 11.24
C THR A 62 13.58 -10.14 10.35
N PRO A 63 13.38 -10.52 9.07
CA PRO A 63 12.40 -9.85 8.22
C PRO A 63 10.98 -9.77 8.80
N ALA A 64 10.59 -10.74 9.64
CA ALA A 64 9.29 -10.78 10.30
C ALA A 64 9.11 -9.68 11.38
N ASP A 65 10.20 -9.08 11.85
CA ASP A 65 10.17 -7.97 12.80
C ASP A 65 9.90 -6.61 12.14
N PHE A 66 9.75 -6.57 10.80
CA PHE A 66 9.62 -5.35 10.02
C PHE A 66 8.37 -5.31 9.13
N SER A 67 7.52 -4.30 9.32
CA SER A 67 6.46 -3.97 8.35
C SER A 67 7.03 -3.41 7.03
N GLY A 68 6.36 -3.66 5.90
CA GLY A 68 6.76 -3.17 4.55
C GLY A 68 6.12 -1.84 4.16
N GLY A 69 6.66 -1.16 3.13
CA GLY A 69 6.14 0.08 2.53
C GLY A 69 6.97 1.36 2.81
N ILE A 70 6.79 2.43 2.01
CA ILE A 70 7.49 3.72 2.14
C ILE A 70 7.20 4.44 3.47
N LYS A 71 6.04 4.14 4.08
CA LYS A 71 5.66 4.61 5.43
C LYS A 71 6.16 3.69 6.55
N SER A 72 6.92 2.64 6.23
CA SER A 72 7.46 1.74 7.24
C SER A 72 8.37 2.53 8.19
N LYS A 73 8.35 2.15 9.48
CA LYS A 73 9.22 2.76 10.50
C LYS A 73 10.69 2.74 10.09
N CYS A 74 11.11 1.77 9.28
CA CYS A 74 12.46 1.69 8.71
C CYS A 74 12.83 2.85 7.80
N VAL A 75 11.99 3.13 6.80
CA VAL A 75 12.26 4.17 5.80
C VAL A 75 12.28 5.53 6.49
N LYS A 76 11.31 5.78 7.38
CA LYS A 76 11.28 7.01 8.18
C LYS A 76 12.52 7.16 9.07
N LEU A 77 12.92 6.10 9.76
CA LEU A 77 14.11 6.12 10.63
C LEU A 77 15.37 6.48 9.85
N LEU A 78 15.56 5.93 8.65
CA LEU A 78 16.72 6.24 7.81
C LEU A 78 16.69 7.70 7.31
N ILE A 79 15.54 8.20 6.88
CA ILE A 79 15.36 9.60 6.46
C ILE A 79 15.64 10.55 7.63
N ASP A 80 15.10 10.27 8.81
CA ASP A 80 15.31 11.06 10.03
C ASP A 80 16.80 11.10 10.44
N ARG A 81 17.61 10.12 10.02
CA ARG A 81 19.08 10.10 10.23
C ARG A 81 19.89 10.65 9.05
N GLY A 82 19.22 11.30 8.10
CA GLY A 82 19.86 12.00 6.98
C GLY A 82 20.38 11.08 5.88
N PHE A 83 19.84 9.87 5.76
CA PHE A 83 20.14 9.00 4.62
C PHE A 83 19.16 9.23 3.49
N ARG A 84 19.67 9.17 2.26
CA ARG A 84 18.83 9.19 1.06
C ARG A 84 18.32 7.78 0.77
N ILE A 85 17.03 7.68 0.48
CA ILE A 85 16.39 6.44 0.07
C ILE A 85 16.20 6.47 -1.44
N ILE A 86 16.62 5.39 -2.09
CA ILE A 86 16.39 5.11 -3.50
C ILE A 86 15.31 4.06 -3.58
N GLU A 87 14.25 4.36 -4.32
CA GLU A 87 13.23 3.39 -4.67
C GLU A 87 13.67 2.74 -5.99
N ASP A 88 14.13 1.49 -5.93
CA ASP A 88 14.47 0.74 -7.14
C ASP A 88 13.25 -0.09 -7.55
N HIS A 89 12.61 0.31 -8.65
CA HIS A 89 11.50 -0.42 -9.25
C HIS A 89 11.94 -1.72 -9.96
N LYS A 90 13.18 -2.17 -9.78
CA LYS A 90 13.65 -3.47 -10.29
C LYS A 90 13.24 -4.61 -9.36
N GLY A 91 12.02 -5.09 -9.60
CA GLY A 91 11.31 -6.06 -8.76
C GLY A 91 9.83 -5.71 -8.65
N GLY A 92 9.48 -4.47 -9.02
CA GLY A 92 8.23 -4.26 -9.70
C GLY A 92 8.28 -5.01 -11.03
N VAL A 93 7.43 -6.03 -11.17
CA VAL A 93 6.51 -5.95 -12.31
C VAL A 93 6.11 -4.48 -12.32
N ALA A 94 6.32 -3.76 -13.45
CA ALA A 94 5.73 -2.44 -13.59
C ALA A 94 4.40 -2.52 -12.86
N ALA A 95 4.14 -1.64 -11.88
CA ALA A 95 2.79 -1.47 -11.45
C ALA A 95 2.12 -1.09 -12.75
N ASP A 96 1.58 -2.10 -13.44
CA ASP A 96 0.69 -1.86 -14.50
C ASP A 96 -0.36 -1.11 -13.73
N ASP A 97 -0.51 0.16 -14.10
CA ASP A 97 -1.57 1.02 -13.63
C ASP A 97 -2.94 0.28 -13.74
N SER A 98 -3.01 -0.90 -14.38
CA SER A 98 -4.13 -1.82 -14.48
C SER A 98 -4.49 -2.71 -13.30
N LEU A 99 -3.76 -2.79 -12.18
CA LEU A 99 -4.19 -3.65 -11.07
C LEU A 99 -5.58 -3.22 -10.59
N PHE A 100 -6.59 -4.01 -10.96
CA PHE A 100 -7.96 -3.76 -10.55
C PHE A 100 -8.08 -4.00 -9.04
N PRO A 101 -9.04 -3.36 -8.33
CA PRO A 101 -9.21 -3.54 -6.89
C PRO A 101 -9.34 -5.01 -6.43
N ASP A 102 -9.76 -5.90 -7.33
CA ASP A 102 -9.94 -7.33 -7.09
C ASP A 102 -8.83 -8.22 -7.69
N GLU A 103 -7.80 -7.63 -8.31
CA GLU A 103 -6.67 -8.38 -8.88
C GLU A 103 -5.51 -8.52 -7.89
N LEU A 104 -4.95 -9.72 -7.85
CA LEU A 104 -3.72 -10.01 -7.13
C LEU A 104 -2.56 -9.94 -8.12
N LEU A 105 -1.42 -9.44 -7.65
CA LEU A 105 -0.15 -9.54 -8.38
C LEU A 105 0.08 -11.00 -8.78
N SER A 106 0.22 -11.27 -10.08
CA SER A 106 0.45 -12.61 -10.59
C SER A 106 1.70 -13.20 -9.96
N GLN A 107 1.62 -14.46 -9.52
CA GLN A 107 2.82 -15.27 -9.36
C GLN A 107 3.33 -15.61 -10.77
N ASP A 108 4.65 -15.73 -10.95
CA ASP A 108 5.33 -15.88 -12.25
C ASP A 108 4.89 -17.10 -13.08
N GLU A 109 3.97 -17.93 -12.58
CA GLU A 109 3.39 -19.10 -13.24
C GLU A 109 1.86 -18.96 -13.38
N PHE A 110 1.39 -18.98 -14.63
CA PHE A 110 -0.04 -19.00 -14.98
C PHE A 110 -0.62 -20.40 -14.73
N VAL A 111 -0.89 -20.75 -13.48
CA VAL A 111 -1.61 -21.98 -13.13
C VAL A 111 -3.11 -21.69 -13.05
N GLU A 112 -3.85 -22.05 -14.09
CA GLU A 112 -5.31 -21.92 -14.13
C GLU A 112 -5.96 -22.81 -13.04
N GLY A 113 -6.87 -22.24 -12.24
CA GLY A 113 -7.58 -22.96 -11.19
C GLY A 113 -6.90 -23.00 -9.81
N ALA A 114 -5.76 -22.33 -9.63
CA ALA A 114 -5.13 -22.21 -8.31
C ALA A 114 -6.00 -21.35 -7.38
N ALA A 115 -6.61 -21.98 -6.37
CA ALA A 115 -7.37 -21.26 -5.34
C ALA A 115 -6.40 -20.60 -4.34
N VAL A 116 -6.23 -19.28 -4.44
CA VAL A 116 -5.45 -18.49 -3.48
C VAL A 116 -6.38 -17.93 -2.40
N GLN A 117 -6.17 -18.32 -1.14
CA GLN A 117 -6.84 -17.69 -0.01
C GLN A 117 -6.14 -16.36 0.33
N VAL A 118 -6.85 -15.25 0.12
CA VAL A 118 -6.35 -13.92 0.45
C VAL A 118 -7.00 -13.44 1.74
N MET A 119 -6.18 -13.21 2.77
CA MET A 119 -6.62 -12.48 3.94
C MET A 119 -6.72 -10.99 3.59
N VAL A 120 -7.95 -10.53 3.41
CA VAL A 120 -8.28 -9.10 3.31
C VAL A 120 -8.41 -8.49 4.69
N ASN A 121 -8.00 -7.23 4.83
CA ASN A 121 -8.25 -6.51 6.06
C ASN A 121 -9.77 -6.32 6.22
N ARG A 122 -10.31 -6.69 7.39
CA ARG A 122 -11.75 -6.64 7.71
C ARG A 122 -12.37 -5.25 7.47
N TYR A 123 -11.56 -4.20 7.53
CA TYR A 123 -11.96 -2.82 7.27
C TYR A 123 -12.31 -2.58 5.79
N GLU A 124 -11.59 -3.19 4.84
CA GLU A 124 -11.76 -2.97 3.39
C GLU A 124 -13.08 -3.54 2.85
N ARG A 125 -13.74 -4.43 3.60
CA ARG A 125 -14.98 -5.11 3.18
C ARG A 125 -16.06 -5.14 4.27
N ASP A 126 -16.16 -4.11 5.11
CA ASP A 126 -17.30 -4.04 6.04
C ASP A 126 -18.61 -3.85 5.26
N ARG A 127 -19.38 -4.93 5.18
CA ARG A 127 -20.69 -4.97 4.55
C ARG A 127 -21.65 -3.94 5.16
N HIS A 128 -21.55 -3.66 6.46
CA HIS A 128 -22.41 -2.68 7.13
C HIS A 128 -22.06 -1.26 6.70
N ALA A 129 -20.77 -0.94 6.56
CA ALA A 129 -20.31 0.37 6.08
C ALA A 129 -20.75 0.59 4.62
N ARG A 130 -20.59 -0.43 3.76
CA ARG A 130 -21.11 -0.40 2.38
C ARG A 130 -22.61 -0.16 2.35
N GLU A 131 -23.38 -0.96 3.07
CA GLU A 131 -24.84 -0.83 3.11
C GLU A 131 -25.28 0.52 3.68
N ALA A 132 -24.58 1.05 4.68
CA ALA A 132 -24.84 2.38 5.22
C ALA A 132 -24.57 3.47 4.17
N ALA A 133 -23.42 3.44 3.48
CA ALA A 133 -23.11 4.39 2.42
C ALA A 133 -24.16 4.36 1.29
N LEU A 134 -24.58 3.16 0.88
CA LEU A 134 -25.60 3.01 -0.17
C LEU A 134 -27.00 3.43 0.29
N ARG A 135 -27.33 3.34 1.59
CA ARG A 135 -28.56 3.92 2.14
C ARG A 135 -28.56 5.45 2.06
N TYR A 136 -27.40 6.10 2.24
CA TYR A 136 -27.29 7.55 2.18
C TYR A 136 -27.18 8.09 0.76
N HIS A 137 -26.33 7.49 -0.08
CA HIS A 137 -25.98 8.02 -1.40
C HIS A 137 -26.74 7.37 -2.55
N GLY A 138 -27.38 6.21 -2.32
CA GLY A 138 -28.04 5.44 -3.36
C GLY A 138 -27.06 4.67 -4.25
N TYR A 139 -27.49 4.40 -5.49
CA TYR A 139 -26.83 3.48 -6.43
C TYR A 139 -26.37 4.16 -7.73
N LEU A 140 -26.31 5.49 -7.76
CA LEU A 140 -25.78 6.24 -8.89
C LEU A 140 -24.27 6.45 -8.69
N CYS A 141 -23.50 6.27 -9.76
CA CYS A 141 -22.07 6.60 -9.72
C CYS A 141 -21.88 8.11 -9.47
N MET A 142 -21.17 8.50 -8.42
CA MET A 142 -20.93 9.91 -8.11
C MET A 142 -19.91 10.60 -9.04
N VAL A 143 -19.23 9.84 -9.90
CA VAL A 143 -18.33 10.39 -10.93
C VAL A 143 -19.09 10.65 -12.23
N CYS A 144 -19.62 9.58 -12.84
CA CYS A 144 -20.20 9.63 -14.20
C CYS A 144 -21.73 9.54 -14.24
N ALA A 145 -22.42 9.58 -13.09
CA ALA A 145 -23.88 9.47 -12.96
C ALA A 145 -24.50 8.18 -13.53
N LEU A 146 -23.69 7.16 -13.85
CA LEU A 146 -24.17 5.87 -14.36
C LEU A 146 -25.05 5.16 -13.33
N ASP A 147 -26.23 4.76 -13.77
CA ASP A 147 -27.13 3.83 -13.07
C ASP A 147 -27.00 2.43 -13.69
N MET A 148 -26.41 1.51 -12.94
CA MET A 148 -26.15 0.15 -13.42
C MET A 148 -27.46 -0.62 -13.65
N SER A 149 -28.49 -0.38 -12.81
CA SER A 149 -29.78 -1.05 -12.93
C SER A 149 -30.57 -0.55 -14.15
N LYS A 150 -30.46 0.73 -14.51
CA LYS A 150 -31.06 1.23 -15.76
C LYS A 150 -30.33 0.70 -16.99
N LYS A 151 -29.00 0.56 -16.93
CA LYS A 151 -28.20 0.10 -18.08
C LYS A 151 -28.31 -1.39 -18.34
N TYR A 152 -28.29 -2.21 -17.28
CA TYR A 152 -28.22 -3.68 -17.40
C TYR A 152 -29.48 -4.38 -16.89
N GLY A 153 -30.48 -3.64 -16.39
CA GLY A 153 -31.70 -4.22 -15.85
C GLY A 153 -31.50 -4.91 -14.50
N ASN A 154 -32.36 -5.88 -14.21
CA ASN A 154 -32.45 -6.52 -12.89
C ASN A 154 -31.18 -7.23 -12.44
N ILE A 155 -30.34 -7.71 -13.37
CA ILE A 155 -29.08 -8.39 -13.04
C ILE A 155 -28.08 -7.46 -12.34
N ALA A 156 -28.21 -6.15 -12.52
CA ALA A 156 -27.35 -5.14 -11.90
C ALA A 156 -28.02 -4.44 -10.71
N LYS A 157 -29.14 -4.98 -10.19
CA LYS A 157 -29.81 -4.42 -9.02
C LYS A 157 -28.89 -4.46 -7.81
N GLY A 158 -28.57 -3.30 -7.28
CA GLY A 158 -27.66 -3.16 -6.14
C GLY A 158 -26.16 -3.31 -6.47
N PHE A 159 -25.83 -3.50 -7.75
CA PHE A 159 -24.47 -3.67 -8.22
C PHE A 159 -23.78 -2.32 -8.43
N ILE A 160 -22.97 -1.94 -7.46
CA ILE A 160 -22.11 -0.75 -7.50
C ILE A 160 -20.96 -0.93 -6.50
N HIS A 161 -19.81 -0.32 -6.78
CA HIS A 161 -18.67 -0.33 -5.87
C HIS A 161 -18.74 0.85 -4.90
N VAL A 162 -18.10 0.73 -3.75
CA VAL A 162 -17.97 1.82 -2.78
C VAL A 162 -16.49 2.14 -2.63
N HIS A 163 -16.15 3.41 -2.86
CA HIS A 163 -14.78 3.92 -2.83
C HIS A 163 -14.56 4.80 -1.60
N HIS A 164 -13.38 4.69 -0.99
CA HIS A 164 -12.98 5.50 0.16
C HIS A 164 -12.28 6.78 -0.32
N LEU A 165 -12.78 7.95 0.08
CA LEU A 165 -12.18 9.24 -0.27
C LEU A 165 -10.86 9.49 0.47
N THR A 166 -10.76 9.01 1.71
CA THR A 166 -9.52 9.07 2.50
C THR A 166 -8.81 7.72 2.44
N PRO A 167 -7.60 7.64 1.87
CA PRO A 167 -6.86 6.38 1.80
C PRO A 167 -6.57 5.83 3.20
N LEU A 168 -6.89 4.55 3.43
CA LEU A 168 -6.71 3.87 4.72
C LEU A 168 -5.27 3.91 5.24
N SER A 169 -4.28 4.06 4.36
CA SER A 169 -2.88 4.20 4.74
C SER A 169 -2.56 5.53 5.46
N ALA A 170 -3.47 6.50 5.45
CA ALA A 170 -3.39 7.75 6.20
C ALA A 170 -4.17 7.71 7.52
N ILE A 171 -4.95 6.64 7.74
CA ILE A 171 -5.86 6.47 8.84
C ILE A 171 -5.10 5.86 10.04
N LYS A 172 -5.07 6.57 11.18
CA LYS A 172 -4.43 6.13 12.44
C LYS A 172 -5.36 5.22 13.25
N GLU A 173 -4.83 4.60 14.32
CA GLU A 173 -5.48 3.55 15.14
C GLU A 173 -6.87 3.91 15.72
N ASP A 174 -7.31 5.19 15.69
CA ASP A 174 -8.57 5.68 16.29
C ASP A 174 -9.57 6.30 15.28
N TYR A 175 -9.54 5.89 14.02
CA TYR A 175 -10.45 6.49 13.03
C TYR A 175 -11.81 5.82 12.96
N HIS A 176 -12.84 6.61 13.24
CA HIS A 176 -14.23 6.23 13.02
C HIS A 176 -14.64 6.60 11.59
N LEU A 177 -14.91 5.57 10.78
CA LEU A 177 -15.44 5.75 9.43
C LEU A 177 -16.86 6.34 9.49
N ASP A 178 -17.08 7.42 8.75
CA ASP A 178 -18.42 7.95 8.47
C ASP A 178 -18.84 7.53 7.04
N PRO A 179 -19.81 6.61 6.88
CA PRO A 179 -20.26 6.15 5.57
C PRO A 179 -20.84 7.25 4.68
N LYS A 180 -21.21 8.40 5.24
CA LYS A 180 -21.73 9.54 4.48
C LYS A 180 -20.62 10.40 3.89
N THR A 181 -19.52 10.62 4.62
CA THR A 181 -18.46 11.54 4.18
C THR A 181 -17.26 10.82 3.60
N ASP A 182 -17.01 9.59 4.01
CA ASP A 182 -15.76 8.89 3.67
C ASP A 182 -15.93 7.92 2.51
N LEU A 183 -17.18 7.54 2.24
CA LEU A 183 -17.55 6.52 1.26
C LEU A 183 -18.45 7.11 0.19
N ILE A 184 -18.20 6.75 -1.06
CA ILE A 184 -19.04 7.14 -2.19
C ILE A 184 -19.35 5.93 -3.10
N PRO A 185 -20.56 5.84 -3.67
CA PRO A 185 -20.86 4.87 -4.71
C PRO A 185 -20.23 5.26 -6.05
N VAL A 186 -19.51 4.32 -6.67
CA VAL A 186 -18.88 4.46 -7.98
C VAL A 186 -19.09 3.20 -8.82
N CYS A 187 -19.27 3.35 -10.13
CA CYS A 187 -19.35 2.19 -11.02
C CYS A 187 -17.97 1.50 -11.12
N PRO A 188 -17.90 0.21 -11.51
CA PRO A 188 -16.64 -0.53 -11.61
C PRO A 188 -15.57 0.18 -12.45
N ASN A 189 -15.97 0.78 -13.57
CA ASN A 189 -15.05 1.49 -14.47
C ASN A 189 -14.46 2.74 -13.79
N CYS A 190 -15.30 3.59 -13.19
CA CYS A 190 -14.80 4.76 -12.46
C CYS A 190 -13.98 4.34 -11.25
N HIS A 191 -14.35 3.25 -10.54
CA HIS A 191 -13.57 2.73 -9.43
C HIS A 191 -12.15 2.35 -9.87
N ALA A 192 -12.03 1.62 -10.99
CA ALA A 192 -10.75 1.27 -11.57
C ALA A 192 -9.95 2.54 -11.97
N MET A 193 -10.60 3.52 -12.61
CA MET A 193 -9.94 4.76 -13.01
C MET A 193 -9.47 5.61 -11.83
N LEU A 194 -10.21 5.64 -10.71
CA LEU A 194 -9.76 6.35 -9.50
C LEU A 194 -8.43 5.76 -8.98
N HIS A 195 -8.25 4.46 -9.09
CA HIS A 195 -7.08 3.73 -8.61
C HIS A 195 -5.92 3.60 -9.61
N ARG A 196 -6.04 4.19 -10.81
CA ARG A 196 -4.96 4.23 -11.83
C ARG A 196 -3.70 5.00 -11.40
N ARG A 197 -3.70 5.62 -10.22
CA ARG A 197 -2.52 6.26 -9.61
C ARG A 197 -2.54 6.08 -8.09
N ASN A 198 -1.40 6.32 -7.45
CA ASN A 198 -1.27 6.39 -6.00
C ASN A 198 -0.59 7.70 -5.58
N PRO A 199 -1.23 8.57 -4.79
CA PRO A 199 -2.59 8.44 -4.22
C PRO A 199 -3.69 8.44 -5.30
N PRO A 200 -4.84 7.76 -5.07
CA PRO A 200 -5.95 7.72 -6.03
C PRO A 200 -6.41 9.11 -6.50
N PHE A 201 -6.99 9.18 -7.69
CA PHE A 201 -7.72 10.38 -8.10
C PHE A 201 -8.91 10.64 -7.16
N THR A 202 -9.21 11.91 -6.93
CA THR A 202 -10.47 12.33 -6.35
C THR A 202 -11.59 12.20 -7.39
N PRO A 203 -12.85 12.04 -6.95
CA PRO A 203 -13.99 12.00 -7.86
C PRO A 203 -14.07 13.23 -8.76
N GLN A 204 -13.72 14.40 -8.23
CA GLN A 204 -13.72 15.67 -8.95
C GLN A 204 -12.62 15.71 -10.02
N GLU A 205 -11.39 15.29 -9.69
CA GLU A 205 -10.30 15.20 -10.67
C GLU A 205 -10.68 14.25 -11.81
N LEU A 206 -11.19 13.06 -11.50
CA LEU A 206 -11.57 12.10 -12.53
C LEU A 206 -12.73 12.63 -13.39
N LYS A 207 -13.69 13.32 -12.79
CA LYS A 207 -14.80 13.94 -13.52
C LYS A 207 -14.30 15.02 -14.49
N SER A 208 -13.39 15.89 -14.06
CA SER A 208 -12.80 16.91 -14.93
C SER A 208 -12.03 16.33 -16.12
N LEU A 209 -11.46 15.13 -16.00
CA LEU A 209 -10.81 14.43 -17.12
C LEU A 209 -11.81 13.83 -18.12
N MET A 210 -13.06 13.58 -17.71
CA MET A 210 -14.11 13.06 -18.57
C MET A 210 -14.85 14.16 -19.35
N ASP A 211 -14.86 15.39 -18.82
CA ASP A 211 -15.57 16.55 -19.38
C ASP A 211 -14.75 17.28 -20.48
N VAL A 212 -13.82 16.59 -21.15
CA VAL A 212 -13.07 17.15 -22.28
C VAL A 212 -13.92 17.03 -23.55
N GLU A 213 -14.44 18.18 -24.00
CA GLU A 213 -15.11 18.37 -25.30
C GLU A 213 -14.17 18.12 -26.50
#